data_AF-X1SMH4-F1
#
_entry.id   AF-X1SMH4-F1
#
_cell.length_a   1.000
_cell.length_b   1.000
_cell.length_c   1.000
_cell.angle_alpha   90.00
_cell.angle_beta   90.00
_cell.angle_gamma   90.00
#
_symmetry.space_group_name_H-M   'P 1'
#
loop_
_entity.id
_entity.type
_entity.pdbx_description
1 polymer ?
#
loop_
_entity_poly.entity_id
_entity_poly.type
_entity_poly.pdbx_seq_one_letter_code
_entity_poly.pdbx_strand_id
1 'polypeptide(L)'
;MKEATAATGVKISALDIEEVVSGMPIRSCKPEEVEKIKQEIQKEVEEVLIETDKEGVVIKADSLGSLEALIKLLKENDVPIRRASIGAITKKDIAEAEANYEKDPLKSVILAFNIKAESVKENVKIISSDVIYKIIEDYEKWKKEKELTLQESELDKLIRPCKIKIMGQYIFRQSNPAIVGVDVLAGKLKVGIPLMNSEGKEITKVKQIQEEKETIEEAESGKQVAVSLPGVTVGRQINGDDILYSSIPEEHFKKLKDLKEFLSKEEIEVIKEIAEIKRKNNVVWGV
;
A
#
# COMPACT_ATOMS: atom_id res chain seq x y z
N MET A 1 29.97 23.41 -44.73
CA MET A 1 30.55 24.32 -43.72
C MET A 1 31.91 23.76 -43.34
N LYS A 2 32.99 24.55 -43.36
CA LYS A 2 34.35 24.05 -43.10
C LYS A 2 34.75 24.16 -41.62
N GLU A 3 34.22 25.15 -40.93
CA GLU A 3 34.40 25.39 -39.50
C GLU A 3 33.14 26.07 -38.95
N ALA A 4 32.91 25.96 -37.65
CA ALA A 4 31.78 26.58 -36.95
C ALA A 4 32.28 27.15 -35.61
N THR A 5 31.78 28.33 -35.23
CA THR A 5 32.08 28.99 -33.95
C THR A 5 30.84 29.07 -33.09
N ALA A 6 30.99 28.98 -31.77
CA ALA A 6 29.87 29.09 -30.85
C ALA A 6 29.24 30.51 -30.90
N ALA A 7 27.91 30.67 -30.79
CA ALA A 7 26.87 29.64 -30.69
C ALA A 7 26.31 29.29 -32.08
N THR A 8 26.50 28.05 -32.54
CA THR A 8 26.01 27.56 -33.84
C THR A 8 25.50 26.13 -33.70
N GLY A 9 24.31 25.83 -34.23
CA GLY A 9 23.82 24.46 -34.38
C GLY A 9 24.41 23.81 -35.64
N VAL A 10 25.00 22.62 -35.50
CA VAL A 10 25.63 21.90 -36.62
C VAL A 10 25.09 20.47 -36.71
N LYS A 11 24.97 19.97 -37.94
CA LYS A 11 24.74 18.55 -38.21
C LYS A 11 26.07 17.89 -38.53
N ILE A 12 26.49 16.93 -37.71
CA ILE A 12 27.77 16.25 -37.84
C ILE A 12 27.54 14.89 -38.50
N SER A 13 28.38 14.55 -39.48
CA SER A 13 28.41 13.24 -40.12
C SER A 13 29.73 12.57 -39.75
N ALA A 14 29.65 11.42 -39.09
CA ALA A 14 30.81 10.64 -38.65
C ALA A 14 30.48 9.14 -38.75
N LEU A 15 31.52 8.30 -38.66
CA LEU A 15 31.39 6.85 -38.56
C LEU A 15 31.25 6.45 -37.07
N ASP A 16 30.68 5.27 -36.80
CA ASP A 16 30.59 4.66 -35.47
C ASP A 16 29.83 5.53 -34.44
N ILE A 17 28.74 6.18 -34.86
CA ILE A 17 27.91 7.06 -34.02
C ILE A 17 26.50 6.49 -33.76
N GLU A 18 26.25 5.24 -34.12
CA GLU A 18 24.94 4.58 -34.02
C GLU A 18 24.45 4.42 -32.58
N GLU A 19 25.37 4.29 -31.63
CA GLU A 19 25.07 4.12 -30.20
C GLU A 19 25.02 5.45 -29.43
N VAL A 20 25.24 6.59 -30.10
CA VAL A 20 25.25 7.91 -29.45
C VAL A 20 23.83 8.31 -29.07
N VAL A 21 23.64 8.59 -27.79
CA VAL A 21 22.35 9.01 -27.22
C VAL A 21 22.24 10.54 -27.22
N SER A 22 21.02 11.05 -27.39
CA SER A 22 20.75 12.49 -27.29
C SER A 22 21.16 13.05 -25.91
N GLY A 23 21.75 14.25 -25.91
CA GLY A 23 22.26 14.93 -24.71
C GLY A 23 23.69 14.56 -24.32
N MET A 24 24.33 13.58 -24.98
CA MET A 24 25.73 13.26 -24.73
C MET A 24 26.66 14.44 -25.06
N PRO A 25 27.69 14.70 -24.24
CA PRO A 25 28.62 15.80 -24.48
C PRO A 25 29.47 15.52 -25.72
N ILE A 26 29.73 16.57 -26.50
CA ILE A 26 30.65 16.55 -27.63
C ILE A 26 31.87 17.42 -27.33
N ARG A 27 33.06 16.93 -27.66
CA ARG A 27 34.34 17.63 -27.48
C ARG A 27 35.20 17.48 -28.73
N SER A 28 35.83 18.57 -29.17
CA SER A 28 36.93 18.49 -30.12
C SER A 28 38.23 18.18 -29.37
N CYS A 29 39.08 17.35 -29.95
CA CYS A 29 40.35 16.95 -29.35
C CYS A 29 41.41 16.69 -30.41
N LYS A 30 42.69 16.78 -30.02
CA LYS A 30 43.79 16.24 -30.82
C LYS A 30 43.87 14.72 -30.63
N PRO A 31 44.44 13.97 -31.58
CA PRO A 31 44.59 12.52 -31.48
C PRO A 31 45.28 12.06 -30.18
N GLU A 32 46.27 12.81 -29.68
CA GLU A 32 46.96 12.50 -28.43
C GLU A 32 46.11 12.71 -27.15
N GLU A 33 45.00 13.44 -27.22
CA GLU A 33 44.15 13.80 -26.06
C GLU A 33 42.90 12.93 -25.93
N VAL A 34 42.63 12.05 -26.92
CA VAL A 34 41.40 11.26 -27.01
C VAL A 34 41.11 10.47 -25.74
N GLU A 35 42.10 9.76 -25.22
CA GLU A 35 41.91 8.89 -24.05
C GLU A 35 41.59 9.70 -22.78
N LYS A 36 42.24 10.85 -22.61
CA LYS A 36 41.97 11.75 -21.48
C LYS A 36 40.55 12.31 -21.55
N ILE A 37 40.15 12.82 -22.72
CA ILE A 37 38.81 13.42 -22.90
C ILE A 37 37.71 12.39 -22.80
N LYS A 38 37.96 11.15 -23.25
CA LYS A 38 37.05 10.02 -23.04
C LYS A 38 36.77 9.77 -21.56
N GLN A 39 37.80 9.76 -20.71
CA GLN A 39 37.65 9.58 -19.26
C GLN A 39 36.88 10.75 -18.62
N GLU A 40 37.14 11.98 -19.06
CA GLU A 40 36.40 13.16 -18.58
C GLU A 40 34.90 13.09 -18.94
N ILE A 41 34.57 12.75 -20.18
CA ILE A 41 33.18 12.56 -20.63
C ILE A 41 32.52 11.41 -19.88
N GLN A 42 33.22 10.29 -19.70
CA GLN A 42 32.68 9.14 -18.98
C GLN A 42 32.29 9.53 -17.55
N LYS A 43 33.15 10.27 -16.86
CA LYS A 43 32.85 10.75 -15.51
C LYS A 43 31.64 11.69 -15.48
N GLU A 44 31.52 12.63 -16.43
CA GLU A 44 30.38 13.54 -16.55
C GLU A 44 29.06 12.77 -16.74
N VAL A 45 29.06 11.72 -17.57
CA VAL A 45 27.88 10.88 -17.80
C VAL A 45 27.54 9.99 -16.60
N GLU A 46 28.55 9.43 -15.93
CA GLU A 46 28.37 8.59 -14.72
C GLU A 46 27.75 9.38 -13.55
N GLU A 47 28.00 10.68 -13.44
CA GLU A 47 27.38 11.53 -12.42
C GLU A 47 25.84 11.65 -12.59
N VAL A 48 25.35 11.50 -13.83
CA VAL A 48 23.92 11.50 -14.14
C VAL A 48 23.30 10.11 -13.99
N LEU A 49 24.05 9.07 -14.37
CA LEU A 49 23.63 7.68 -14.24
C LEU A 49 23.72 7.22 -12.79
N ILE A 50 22.61 7.38 -12.06
CA ILE A 50 22.55 7.03 -10.65
C ILE A 50 22.36 5.51 -10.49
N GLU A 51 23.25 4.85 -9.76
CA GLU A 51 23.02 3.51 -9.19
C GLU A 51 23.41 3.57 -7.72
N THR A 52 22.44 3.38 -6.81
CA THR A 52 22.66 3.45 -5.36
C THR A 52 22.16 2.19 -4.67
N ASP A 53 22.79 1.85 -3.55
CA ASP A 53 22.34 0.76 -2.68
C ASP A 53 21.13 1.14 -1.82
N LYS A 54 20.69 2.41 -1.89
CA LYS A 54 19.55 2.93 -1.14
C LYS A 54 18.23 2.54 -1.79
N GLU A 55 17.18 2.52 -0.98
CA GLU A 55 15.81 2.26 -1.45
C GLU A 55 15.30 3.46 -2.22
N GLY A 56 14.57 3.22 -3.31
CA GLY A 56 14.03 4.27 -4.17
C GLY A 56 13.45 3.75 -5.47
N VAL A 57 12.83 4.64 -6.22
CA VAL A 57 12.22 4.32 -7.51
C VAL A 57 13.29 4.05 -8.57
N VAL A 58 12.94 3.28 -9.60
CA VAL A 58 13.77 3.08 -10.80
C VAL A 58 13.30 4.04 -11.88
N ILE A 59 14.24 4.72 -12.54
CA ILE A 59 13.96 5.72 -13.57
C ILE A 59 14.56 5.29 -14.90
N LYS A 60 13.78 5.46 -15.98
CA LYS A 60 14.21 5.27 -17.35
C LYS A 60 13.85 6.48 -18.21
N ALA A 61 14.73 6.87 -19.12
CA ALA A 61 14.47 7.93 -20.10
C ALA A 61 15.11 7.58 -21.45
N ASP A 62 14.71 8.29 -22.50
CA ASP A 62 15.20 8.12 -23.87
C ASP A 62 16.50 8.88 -24.17
N SER A 63 16.81 9.92 -23.38
CA SER A 63 17.97 10.79 -23.56
C SER A 63 18.61 11.15 -22.22
N LEU A 64 19.86 11.64 -22.25
CA LEU A 64 20.56 12.08 -21.04
C LEU A 64 19.87 13.31 -20.43
N GLY A 65 19.51 14.30 -21.25
CA GLY A 65 18.87 15.53 -20.77
C GLY A 65 17.47 15.29 -20.18
N SER A 66 16.69 14.38 -20.76
CA SER A 66 15.39 14.00 -20.19
C SER A 66 15.54 13.22 -18.87
N LEU A 67 16.59 12.40 -18.75
CA LEU A 67 16.92 11.71 -17.50
C LEU A 67 17.29 12.70 -16.39
N GLU A 68 18.16 13.68 -16.69
CA GLU A 68 18.55 14.73 -15.74
C GLU A 68 17.34 15.54 -15.24
N ALA A 69 16.48 15.95 -16.16
CA ALA A 69 15.28 16.72 -15.85
C ALA A 69 14.34 15.94 -14.92
N LEU A 70 14.12 14.66 -15.20
CA LEU A 70 13.29 13.79 -14.36
C LEU A 70 13.93 13.54 -12.98
N ILE A 71 15.23 13.28 -12.91
CA ILE A 71 15.97 13.14 -11.64
C ILE A 71 15.81 14.40 -10.78
N LYS A 72 15.98 15.58 -11.40
CA LYS A 72 15.89 16.86 -10.69
C LYS A 72 14.50 17.06 -10.10
N LEU A 73 13.45 16.86 -10.90
CA LEU A 73 12.07 17.00 -10.44
C LEU A 73 11.71 16.00 -9.35
N LEU A 74 12.16 14.75 -9.45
CA LEU A 74 11.93 13.74 -8.41
C LEU A 74 12.62 14.12 -7.09
N LYS A 75 13.85 14.64 -7.14
CA LYS A 75 14.56 15.13 -5.96
C LYS A 75 13.87 16.35 -5.33
N GLU A 76 13.32 17.26 -6.15
CA GLU A 76 12.55 18.42 -5.67
C GLU A 76 11.24 18.01 -4.97
N ASN A 77 10.70 16.82 -5.29
CA ASN A 77 9.51 16.24 -4.66
C ASN A 77 9.85 15.15 -3.62
N ASP A 78 11.08 15.15 -3.09
CA ASP A 78 11.55 14.20 -2.07
C ASP A 78 11.38 12.71 -2.43
N VAL A 79 11.40 12.38 -3.73
CA VAL A 79 11.29 11.00 -4.20
C VAL A 79 12.69 10.37 -4.28
N PRO A 80 13.00 9.35 -3.46
CA PRO A 80 14.31 8.72 -3.48
C PRO A 80 14.49 7.89 -4.76
N ILE A 81 15.70 7.94 -5.33
CA ILE A 81 16.04 7.30 -6.60
C ILE A 81 17.05 6.20 -6.33
N ARG A 82 16.70 4.97 -6.69
CA ARG A 82 17.60 3.82 -6.58
C ARG A 82 18.50 3.69 -7.79
N ARG A 83 17.89 3.79 -8.98
CA ARG A 83 18.55 3.57 -10.27
C ARG A 83 17.99 4.52 -11.31
N ALA A 84 18.86 5.12 -12.12
CA ALA A 84 18.51 5.96 -13.26
C ALA A 84 19.34 5.56 -14.47
N SER A 85 18.70 5.23 -15.59
CA SER A 85 19.41 4.83 -16.80
C SER A 85 18.66 5.18 -18.08
N ILE A 86 19.38 5.22 -19.19
CA ILE A 86 18.82 5.54 -20.51
C ILE A 86 18.39 4.24 -21.23
N GLY A 87 17.45 4.33 -22.17
CA GLY A 87 17.02 3.26 -23.04
C GLY A 87 15.80 2.48 -22.51
N ALA A 88 15.41 1.43 -23.23
CA ALA A 88 14.23 0.64 -22.90
C ALA A 88 14.32 -0.01 -21.51
N ILE A 89 13.16 -0.33 -20.93
CA ILE A 89 13.06 -1.05 -19.65
C ILE A 89 13.59 -2.48 -19.84
N THR A 90 14.56 -2.85 -19.02
CA THR A 90 15.18 -4.19 -19.04
C THR A 90 14.67 -5.07 -17.92
N LYS A 91 14.94 -6.38 -17.99
CA LYS A 91 14.67 -7.31 -16.88
C LYS A 91 15.42 -6.93 -15.60
N LYS A 92 16.61 -6.33 -15.72
CA LYS A 92 17.39 -5.82 -14.58
C LYS A 92 16.61 -4.70 -13.89
N ASP A 93 16.06 -3.75 -14.65
CA ASP A 93 15.29 -2.64 -14.09
C ASP A 93 14.03 -3.12 -13.34
N ILE A 94 13.35 -4.14 -13.88
CA ILE A 94 12.20 -4.78 -13.22
C ILE A 94 12.63 -5.44 -11.91
N ALA A 95 13.73 -6.21 -11.91
CA ALA A 95 14.24 -6.86 -10.71
C ALA A 95 14.66 -5.86 -9.62
N GLU A 96 15.27 -4.75 -10.00
CA GLU A 96 15.65 -3.67 -9.06
C GLU A 96 14.43 -2.99 -8.44
N ALA A 97 13.37 -2.75 -9.22
CA ALA A 97 12.13 -2.22 -8.68
C ALA A 97 11.42 -3.24 -7.76
N GLU A 98 11.39 -4.51 -8.18
CA GLU A 98 10.77 -5.62 -7.44
C GLU A 98 11.47 -5.87 -6.08
N ALA A 99 12.78 -5.64 -6.00
CA ALA A 99 13.54 -5.73 -4.75
C ALA A 99 13.04 -4.77 -3.66
N ASN A 100 12.34 -3.69 -4.02
CA ASN A 100 11.72 -2.79 -3.05
C ASN A 100 10.42 -3.36 -2.46
N TYR A 101 9.74 -4.29 -3.14
CA TYR A 101 8.36 -4.69 -2.82
C TYR A 101 8.19 -5.22 -1.40
N GLU A 102 9.08 -6.10 -0.94
CA GLU A 102 9.02 -6.70 0.40
C GLU A 102 9.23 -5.68 1.53
N LYS A 103 9.96 -4.60 1.27
CA LYS A 103 10.28 -3.57 2.27
C LYS A 103 9.29 -2.42 2.25
N ASP A 104 9.00 -1.93 1.05
CA ASP A 104 8.14 -0.79 0.80
C ASP A 104 7.49 -0.94 -0.60
N PRO A 105 6.27 -1.51 -0.66
CA PRO A 105 5.53 -1.65 -1.90
C PRO A 105 5.30 -0.33 -2.66
N LEU A 106 5.35 0.82 -1.98
CA LEU A 106 5.18 2.15 -2.58
C LEU A 106 6.40 2.59 -3.39
N LYS A 107 7.53 1.91 -3.22
CA LYS A 107 8.76 2.13 -4.01
C LYS A 107 8.93 1.11 -5.14
N SER A 108 8.04 0.12 -5.25
CA SER A 108 8.08 -0.89 -6.32
C SER A 108 7.49 -0.35 -7.62
N VAL A 109 8.16 0.65 -8.19
CA VAL A 109 7.72 1.37 -9.39
C VAL A 109 8.87 1.76 -10.30
N ILE A 110 8.62 1.70 -11.61
CA ILE A 110 9.48 2.24 -12.66
C ILE A 110 8.82 3.48 -13.27
N LEU A 111 9.52 4.61 -13.24
CA LEU A 111 9.13 5.87 -13.86
C LEU A 111 9.86 6.02 -15.20
N ALA A 112 9.12 6.03 -16.31
CA ALA A 112 9.68 5.94 -17.65
C ALA A 112 9.28 7.14 -18.53
N PHE A 113 10.24 7.99 -18.87
CA PHE A 113 10.01 9.13 -19.76
C PHE A 113 10.27 8.79 -21.22
N ASN A 114 9.28 9.07 -22.08
CA ASN A 114 9.29 8.81 -23.52
C ASN A 114 9.68 7.37 -23.91
N ILE A 115 9.39 6.41 -23.03
CA ILE A 115 9.60 4.98 -23.27
C ILE A 115 8.26 4.29 -23.19
N LYS A 116 7.92 3.56 -24.25
CA LYS A 116 6.74 2.69 -24.27
C LYS A 116 7.06 1.41 -23.53
N ALA A 117 6.19 1.04 -22.61
CA ALA A 117 6.28 -0.23 -21.89
C ALA A 117 4.87 -0.74 -21.58
N GLU A 118 4.70 -2.05 -21.73
CA GLU A 118 3.51 -2.73 -21.25
C GLU A 118 3.75 -3.16 -19.79
N SER A 119 2.70 -3.15 -18.97
CA SER A 119 2.76 -3.53 -17.56
C SER A 119 2.84 -5.06 -17.43
N VAL A 120 3.97 -5.64 -17.02
CA VAL A 120 4.18 -7.12 -17.09
C VAL A 120 4.54 -7.83 -15.78
N LYS A 121 4.32 -7.25 -14.58
CA LYS A 121 4.45 -8.04 -13.33
C LYS A 121 3.50 -7.58 -12.23
N GLU A 122 3.00 -8.53 -11.44
CA GLU A 122 2.06 -8.29 -10.32
C GLU A 122 2.62 -7.34 -9.26
N ASN A 123 3.94 -7.35 -9.03
CA ASN A 123 4.58 -6.61 -7.93
C ASN A 123 5.23 -5.29 -8.33
N VAL A 124 5.34 -4.96 -9.62
CA VAL A 124 6.03 -3.73 -10.09
C VAL A 124 5.08 -2.90 -10.95
N LYS A 125 4.85 -1.66 -10.53
CA LYS A 125 4.12 -0.68 -11.33
C LYS A 125 5.06 -0.05 -12.36
N ILE A 126 4.61 0.10 -13.60
CA ILE A 126 5.29 0.93 -14.60
C ILE A 126 4.41 2.14 -14.89
N ILE A 127 4.99 3.33 -14.79
CA ILE A 127 4.35 4.61 -15.11
C ILE A 127 5.17 5.24 -16.23
N SER A 128 4.54 5.44 -17.39
CA SER A 128 5.21 6.01 -18.54
C SER A 128 4.44 7.18 -19.15
N SER A 129 5.17 8.21 -19.55
CA SER A 129 4.63 9.34 -20.31
C SER A 129 5.74 10.04 -21.08
N ASP A 130 5.35 10.74 -22.14
CA ASP A 130 6.12 11.72 -22.89
C ASP A 130 6.15 13.12 -22.23
N VAL A 131 5.50 13.30 -21.07
CA VAL A 131 5.46 14.55 -20.30
C VAL A 131 5.93 14.30 -18.87
N ILE A 132 6.99 14.98 -18.43
CA ILE A 132 7.63 14.71 -17.12
C ILE A 132 6.67 14.96 -15.95
N TYR A 133 5.95 16.08 -15.94
CA TYR A 133 5.02 16.40 -14.85
C TYR A 133 3.93 15.36 -14.67
N LYS A 134 3.44 14.79 -15.78
CA LYS A 134 2.43 13.74 -15.75
C LYS A 134 2.94 12.47 -15.07
N ILE A 135 4.22 12.13 -15.24
CA ILE A 135 4.83 10.99 -14.53
C ILE A 135 4.78 11.19 -13.01
N ILE A 136 5.05 12.40 -12.54
CA ILE A 136 5.00 12.74 -11.11
C ILE A 136 3.57 12.68 -10.59
N GLU A 137 2.63 13.32 -11.30
CA GLU A 137 1.20 13.29 -10.95
C GLU A 137 0.65 11.85 -10.90
N ASP A 138 0.94 11.04 -11.92
CA ASP A 138 0.51 9.64 -11.99
C ASP A 138 1.19 8.81 -10.88
N TYR A 139 2.45 9.11 -10.53
CA TYR A 139 3.15 8.47 -9.41
C TYR A 139 2.52 8.81 -8.07
N GLU A 140 2.23 10.08 -7.78
CA GLU A 140 1.59 10.50 -6.54
C GLU A 140 0.19 9.90 -6.39
N LYS A 141 -0.59 9.92 -7.48
CA LYS A 141 -1.91 9.31 -7.52
C LYS A 141 -1.83 7.81 -7.22
N TRP A 142 -0.97 7.09 -7.93
CA TRP A 142 -0.78 5.65 -7.71
C TRP A 142 -0.29 5.36 -6.28
N LYS A 143 0.65 6.14 -5.76
CA LYS A 143 1.18 5.98 -4.40
C LYS A 143 0.07 6.12 -3.37
N LYS A 144 -0.78 7.14 -3.50
CA LYS A 144 -1.92 7.37 -2.60
C LYS A 144 -2.95 6.24 -2.68
N GLU A 145 -3.29 5.78 -3.88
CA GLU A 145 -4.22 4.66 -4.07
C GLU A 145 -3.65 3.37 -3.45
N LYS A 146 -2.35 3.09 -3.67
CA LYS A 146 -1.68 1.90 -3.13
C LYS A 146 -1.55 1.94 -1.61
N GLU A 147 -1.29 3.11 -1.03
CA GLU A 147 -1.25 3.32 0.42
C GLU A 147 -2.60 3.01 1.06
N LEU A 148 -3.70 3.52 0.49
CA LEU A 148 -5.05 3.22 0.94
C LEU A 148 -5.35 1.72 0.89
N THR A 149 -5.04 1.06 -0.23
CA THR A 149 -5.25 -0.40 -0.37
C THR A 149 -4.41 -1.19 0.65
N LEU A 150 -3.18 -0.77 0.92
CA LEU A 150 -2.33 -1.43 1.91
C LEU A 150 -2.92 -1.29 3.32
N GLN A 151 -3.37 -0.08 3.68
CA GLN A 151 -4.01 0.20 4.96
C GLN A 151 -5.33 -0.55 5.14
N GLU A 152 -6.16 -0.64 4.09
CA GLU A 152 -7.38 -1.47 4.09
C GLU A 152 -7.04 -2.95 4.30
N SER A 153 -6.02 -3.48 3.62
CA SER A 153 -5.59 -4.87 3.82
C SER A 153 -5.06 -5.14 5.23
N GLU A 154 -4.41 -4.15 5.85
CA GLU A 154 -3.96 -4.24 7.24
C GLU A 154 -5.16 -4.23 8.19
N LEU A 155 -6.17 -3.39 7.95
CA LEU A 155 -7.41 -3.34 8.73
C LEU A 155 -8.19 -4.65 8.68
N ASP A 156 -8.21 -5.33 7.53
CA ASP A 156 -8.88 -6.62 7.37
C ASP A 156 -8.25 -7.74 8.19
N LYS A 157 -6.97 -7.62 8.54
CA LYS A 157 -6.27 -8.55 9.46
C LYS A 157 -6.62 -8.29 10.92
N LEU A 158 -7.18 -7.12 11.24
CA LEU A 158 -7.53 -6.74 12.61
C LEU A 158 -8.96 -7.16 12.97
N ILE A 159 -9.17 -7.43 14.25
CA ILE A 159 -10.52 -7.68 14.78
C ILE A 159 -11.18 -6.31 14.96
N ARG A 160 -12.12 -5.99 14.06
CA ARG A 160 -12.83 -4.70 14.10
C ARG A 160 -13.79 -4.58 15.30
N PRO A 161 -14.04 -3.36 15.79
CA PRO A 161 -15.05 -3.10 16.81
C PRO A 161 -16.44 -3.50 16.32
N CYS A 162 -17.13 -4.33 17.10
CA CYS A 162 -18.50 -4.74 16.84
C CYS A 162 -19.25 -4.85 18.16
N LYS A 163 -20.51 -4.41 18.17
CA LYS A 163 -21.43 -4.50 19.30
C LYS A 163 -22.72 -5.13 18.80
N ILE A 164 -23.12 -6.24 19.41
CA ILE A 164 -24.34 -6.96 19.05
C ILE A 164 -25.22 -7.16 20.28
N LYS A 165 -26.52 -7.24 20.05
CA LYS A 165 -27.50 -7.60 21.08
C LYS A 165 -28.20 -8.90 20.71
N ILE A 166 -28.23 -9.87 21.63
CA ILE A 166 -28.98 -11.11 21.44
C ILE A 166 -30.48 -10.80 21.55
N MET A 167 -31.26 -11.22 20.57
CA MET A 167 -32.71 -11.04 20.58
C MET A 167 -33.36 -12.22 21.31
N GLY A 168 -33.84 -12.00 22.54
CA GLY A 168 -34.33 -13.07 23.41
C GLY A 168 -35.49 -13.89 22.83
N GLN A 169 -36.33 -13.27 21.99
CA GLN A 169 -37.43 -13.92 21.30
C GLN A 169 -37.00 -14.76 20.07
N TYR A 170 -35.73 -14.69 19.67
CA TYR A 170 -35.18 -15.41 18.51
C TYR A 170 -34.05 -16.37 18.90
N ILE A 171 -34.31 -17.26 19.86
CA ILE A 171 -33.39 -18.34 20.22
C ILE A 171 -33.82 -19.61 19.48
N PHE A 172 -33.14 -19.93 18.37
CA PHE A 172 -33.46 -21.09 17.52
C PHE A 172 -32.87 -22.39 18.07
N ARG A 173 -31.70 -22.30 18.70
CA ARG A 173 -31.00 -23.45 19.30
C ARG A 173 -30.20 -22.99 20.51
N GLN A 174 -30.37 -23.68 21.64
CA GLN A 174 -29.73 -23.27 22.90
C GLN A 174 -28.24 -23.62 22.99
N SER A 175 -27.76 -24.70 22.36
CA SER A 175 -26.34 -25.10 22.39
C SER A 175 -25.96 -26.09 21.28
N ASN A 176 -24.64 -26.28 21.09
CA ASN A 176 -23.99 -27.25 20.19
C ASN A 176 -24.30 -27.16 18.68
N PRO A 177 -24.11 -26.00 18.01
CA PRO A 177 -23.82 -24.67 18.52
C PRO A 177 -25.11 -23.94 18.92
N ALA A 178 -25.02 -22.93 19.77
CA ALA A 178 -26.15 -22.03 19.98
C ALA A 178 -26.45 -21.29 18.66
N ILE A 179 -27.73 -21.11 18.33
CA ILE A 179 -28.17 -20.35 17.16
C ILE A 179 -29.17 -19.32 17.66
N VAL A 180 -28.80 -18.05 17.57
CA VAL A 180 -29.57 -16.91 18.10
C VAL A 180 -29.70 -15.83 17.04
N GLY A 181 -30.85 -15.16 17.01
CA GLY A 181 -31.00 -13.89 16.32
C GLY A 181 -30.26 -12.80 17.09
N VAL A 182 -29.50 -11.98 16.37
CA VAL A 182 -28.79 -10.84 16.94
C VAL A 182 -29.10 -9.58 16.15
N ASP A 183 -29.15 -8.47 16.85
CA ASP A 183 -29.17 -7.12 16.28
C ASP A 183 -27.75 -6.55 16.30
N VAL A 184 -27.21 -6.18 15.14
CA VAL A 184 -25.90 -5.55 15.05
C VAL A 184 -26.05 -4.07 15.39
N LEU A 185 -25.73 -3.70 16.63
CA LEU A 185 -25.96 -2.35 17.13
C LEU A 185 -24.95 -1.33 16.60
N ALA A 186 -23.71 -1.76 16.35
CA ALA A 186 -22.64 -0.91 15.84
C ALA A 186 -21.49 -1.75 15.26
N GLY A 187 -20.83 -1.20 14.25
CA GLY A 187 -19.70 -1.82 13.56
C GLY A 187 -20.11 -2.94 12.61
N LYS A 188 -19.20 -3.87 12.36
CA LYS A 188 -19.38 -4.97 11.39
C LYS A 188 -19.13 -6.32 12.06
N LEU A 189 -20.16 -7.16 12.08
CA LEU A 189 -20.10 -8.53 12.58
C LEU A 189 -19.57 -9.44 11.46
N LYS A 190 -18.43 -10.09 11.66
CA LYS A 190 -17.82 -10.98 10.64
C LYS A 190 -17.68 -12.41 11.15
N VAL A 191 -17.74 -13.38 10.25
CA VAL A 191 -17.43 -14.77 10.60
C VAL A 191 -16.02 -14.88 11.18
N GLY A 192 -15.88 -15.65 12.25
CA GLY A 192 -14.62 -15.90 12.93
C GLY A 192 -14.28 -14.93 14.07
N ILE A 193 -14.97 -13.78 14.18
CA ILE A 193 -14.61 -12.82 15.23
C ILE A 193 -14.92 -13.38 16.63
N PRO A 194 -14.00 -13.24 17.59
CA PRO A 194 -14.26 -13.59 18.98
C PRO A 194 -15.18 -12.54 19.62
N LEU A 195 -16.05 -13.00 20.52
CA LEU A 195 -17.04 -12.19 21.22
C LEU A 195 -16.81 -12.26 22.72
N MET A 196 -16.92 -11.12 23.40
CA MET A 196 -16.83 -10.98 24.85
C MET A 196 -18.11 -10.36 25.43
N ASN A 197 -18.35 -10.61 26.72
CA ASN A 197 -19.44 -9.98 27.46
C ASN A 197 -19.06 -8.56 27.94
N SER A 198 -20.01 -7.90 28.59
CA SER A 198 -19.84 -6.57 29.21
C SER A 198 -18.83 -6.52 30.37
N GLU A 199 -18.35 -7.66 30.85
CA GLU A 199 -17.30 -7.79 31.87
C GLU A 199 -15.91 -7.97 31.22
N GLY A 200 -15.83 -8.04 29.89
CA GLY A 200 -14.59 -8.18 29.14
C GLY A 200 -14.08 -9.62 29.02
N LYS A 201 -14.87 -10.60 29.48
CA LYS A 201 -14.58 -12.03 29.38
C LYS A 201 -14.97 -12.53 28.00
N GLU A 202 -14.04 -13.20 27.32
CA GLU A 202 -14.33 -13.87 26.04
C GLU A 202 -15.28 -15.06 26.25
N ILE A 203 -16.31 -15.12 25.42
CA ILE A 203 -17.44 -16.04 25.57
C ILE A 203 -17.44 -17.09 24.45
N THR A 204 -17.26 -16.66 23.21
CA THR A 204 -17.36 -17.52 22.02
C THR A 204 -16.74 -16.81 20.81
N LYS A 205 -16.88 -17.41 19.62
CA LYS A 205 -16.58 -16.79 18.33
C LYS A 205 -17.73 -17.01 17.36
N VAL A 206 -17.89 -16.11 16.40
CA VAL A 206 -18.90 -16.26 15.34
C VAL A 206 -18.50 -17.42 14.42
N LYS A 207 -19.31 -18.48 14.35
CA LYS A 207 -19.05 -19.60 13.44
C LYS A 207 -19.67 -19.39 12.05
N GLN A 208 -20.88 -18.83 12.01
CA GLN A 208 -21.65 -18.62 10.78
C GLN A 208 -22.66 -17.51 11.02
N ILE A 209 -22.93 -16.72 9.98
CA ILE A 209 -23.96 -15.67 9.95
C ILE A 209 -24.95 -16.03 8.84
N GLN A 210 -26.24 -15.89 9.11
CA GLN A 210 -27.30 -16.09 8.14
C GLN A 210 -28.25 -14.90 8.12
N GLU A 211 -28.53 -14.40 6.93
CA GLU A 211 -29.54 -13.39 6.63
C GLU A 211 -30.53 -14.02 5.65
N GLU A 212 -31.81 -14.05 6.00
CA GLU A 212 -32.87 -14.61 5.13
C GLU A 212 -32.63 -16.06 4.63
N LYS A 213 -31.95 -16.89 5.44
CA LYS A 213 -31.52 -18.28 5.14
C LYS A 213 -30.31 -18.41 4.21
N GLU A 214 -29.77 -17.31 3.71
CA GLU A 214 -28.50 -17.29 2.98
C GLU A 214 -27.34 -17.11 3.94
N THR A 215 -26.23 -17.79 3.67
CA THR A 215 -25.00 -17.63 4.47
C THR A 215 -24.23 -16.43 3.97
N ILE A 216 -23.90 -15.52 4.87
CA ILE A 216 -23.12 -14.31 4.58
C ILE A 216 -21.84 -14.29 5.40
N GLU A 217 -20.82 -13.59 4.89
CA GLU A 217 -19.53 -13.47 5.58
C GLU A 217 -19.55 -12.40 6.67
N GLU A 218 -20.39 -11.38 6.51
CA GLU A 218 -20.46 -10.22 7.38
C GLU A 218 -21.85 -9.57 7.40
N ALA A 219 -22.17 -8.91 8.51
CA ALA A 219 -23.39 -8.12 8.71
C ALA A 219 -23.06 -6.75 9.30
N GLU A 220 -23.64 -5.70 8.72
CA GLU A 220 -23.43 -4.30 9.11
C GLU A 220 -24.40 -3.83 10.20
N SER A 221 -24.06 -2.69 10.82
CA SER A 221 -24.90 -1.99 11.80
C SER A 221 -26.35 -1.82 11.31
N GLY A 222 -27.31 -2.09 12.20
CA GLY A 222 -28.75 -2.06 11.93
C GLY A 222 -29.33 -3.34 11.33
N LYS A 223 -28.50 -4.33 10.95
CA LYS A 223 -28.99 -5.62 10.46
C LYS A 223 -29.35 -6.57 11.59
N GLN A 224 -30.41 -7.34 11.37
CA GLN A 224 -30.82 -8.45 12.23
C GLN A 224 -30.51 -9.78 11.52
N VAL A 225 -29.64 -10.58 12.12
CA VAL A 225 -29.12 -11.82 11.49
C VAL A 225 -29.12 -12.98 12.48
N ALA A 226 -29.20 -14.20 11.97
CA ALA A 226 -29.03 -15.40 12.79
C ALA A 226 -27.55 -15.77 12.87
N VAL A 227 -27.04 -16.05 14.07
CA VAL A 227 -25.63 -16.30 14.32
C VAL A 227 -25.43 -17.62 15.03
N SER A 228 -24.47 -18.41 14.53
CA SER A 228 -24.04 -19.65 15.16
C SER A 228 -22.87 -19.42 16.12
N LEU A 229 -23.07 -19.74 17.39
CA LEU A 229 -22.12 -19.53 18.49
C LEU A 229 -21.75 -20.87 19.15
N PRO A 230 -20.58 -21.46 18.85
CA PRO A 230 -20.13 -22.72 19.44
C PRO A 230 -19.62 -22.53 20.88
N GLY A 231 -19.63 -23.61 21.67
CA GLY A 231 -19.03 -23.62 23.02
C GLY A 231 -19.83 -22.87 24.10
N VAL A 232 -21.02 -22.35 23.76
CA VAL A 232 -21.89 -21.62 24.68
C VAL A 232 -23.29 -22.20 24.73
N THR A 233 -23.95 -22.02 25.87
CA THR A 233 -25.35 -22.38 26.09
C THR A 233 -26.14 -21.14 26.47
N VAL A 234 -27.22 -20.89 25.73
CA VAL A 234 -28.19 -19.82 26.04
C VAL A 234 -28.96 -20.19 27.31
N GLY A 235 -29.04 -19.27 28.28
CA GLY A 235 -29.54 -19.50 29.64
C GLY A 235 -28.45 -19.85 30.66
N ARG A 236 -27.17 -19.90 30.26
CA ARG A 236 -26.04 -20.18 31.17
C ARG A 236 -24.89 -19.20 31.00
N GLN A 237 -24.26 -19.18 29.82
CA GLN A 237 -23.15 -18.25 29.53
C GLN A 237 -23.63 -16.96 28.87
N ILE A 238 -24.73 -17.05 28.13
CA ILE A 238 -25.39 -15.93 27.46
C ILE A 238 -26.89 -16.04 27.67
N ASN A 239 -27.61 -14.93 27.69
CA ASN A 239 -29.06 -14.85 27.84
C ASN A 239 -29.69 -14.03 26.71
N GLY A 240 -31.02 -14.07 26.62
CA GLY A 240 -31.75 -13.10 25.80
C GLY A 240 -31.47 -11.69 26.29
N ASP A 241 -31.36 -10.75 25.34
CA ASP A 241 -31.04 -9.34 25.57
C ASP A 241 -29.62 -9.00 26.02
N ASP A 242 -28.73 -10.00 26.19
CA ASP A 242 -27.32 -9.76 26.46
C ASP A 242 -26.66 -8.99 25.31
N ILE A 243 -25.77 -8.06 25.69
CA ILE A 243 -24.91 -7.34 24.75
C ILE A 243 -23.55 -8.02 24.73
N LEU A 244 -23.08 -8.36 23.53
CA LEU A 244 -21.74 -8.86 23.30
C LEU A 244 -20.95 -7.87 22.44
N TYR A 245 -19.65 -7.84 22.67
CA TYR A 245 -18.68 -7.00 21.97
C TYR A 245 -17.67 -7.88 21.26
N SER A 246 -17.02 -7.38 20.21
CA SER A 246 -15.84 -8.07 19.68
C SER A 246 -14.73 -8.10 20.74
N SER A 247 -14.12 -9.26 20.95
CA SER A 247 -12.98 -9.44 21.86
C SER A 247 -11.72 -8.99 21.14
N ILE A 248 -11.42 -7.69 21.18
CA ILE A 248 -10.25 -7.11 20.51
C ILE A 248 -9.00 -7.37 21.36
N PRO A 249 -7.94 -8.00 20.80
CA PRO A 249 -6.63 -8.10 21.45
C PRO A 249 -5.96 -6.73 21.61
N GLU A 250 -5.10 -6.59 22.62
CA GLU A 250 -4.43 -5.31 22.90
C GLU A 250 -3.60 -4.80 21.71
N GLU A 251 -2.91 -5.71 20.99
CA GLU A 251 -2.15 -5.36 19.80
C GLU A 251 -3.05 -4.78 18.70
N HIS A 252 -4.22 -5.39 18.46
CA HIS A 252 -5.17 -4.91 17.48
C HIS A 252 -5.76 -3.56 17.89
N PHE A 253 -6.05 -3.37 19.18
CA PHE A 253 -6.53 -2.08 19.70
C PHE A 253 -5.54 -0.95 19.44
N LYS A 254 -4.23 -1.17 19.67
CA LYS A 254 -3.19 -0.18 19.40
C LYS A 254 -3.13 0.17 17.90
N LYS A 255 -3.13 -0.83 17.01
CA LYS A 255 -3.16 -0.63 15.56
C LYS A 255 -4.43 0.11 15.08
N LEU A 256 -5.59 -0.24 15.62
CA LEU A 256 -6.87 0.43 15.30
C LEU A 256 -6.89 1.89 15.77
N LYS A 257 -6.15 2.24 16.84
CA LYS A 257 -5.99 3.62 17.31
C LYS A 257 -5.15 4.44 16.34
N ASP A 258 -4.10 3.85 15.76
CA ASP A 258 -3.28 4.49 14.73
C ASP A 258 -4.05 4.66 13.42
N LEU A 259 -4.93 3.70 13.10
CA LEU A 259 -5.78 3.69 11.90
C LEU A 259 -7.19 4.25 12.14
N LYS A 260 -7.34 5.13 13.14
CA LYS A 260 -8.66 5.66 13.57
C LYS A 260 -9.43 6.37 12.45
N GLU A 261 -8.72 6.97 11.49
CA GLU A 261 -9.34 7.66 10.35
C GLU A 261 -10.14 6.74 9.42
N PHE A 262 -9.87 5.42 9.46
CA PHE A 262 -10.56 4.40 8.68
C PHE A 262 -11.70 3.70 9.43
N LEU A 263 -12.01 4.17 10.64
CA LEU A 263 -13.12 3.66 11.46
C LEU A 263 -14.31 4.60 11.39
N SER A 264 -15.50 4.01 11.30
CA SER A 264 -16.74 4.79 11.41
C SER A 264 -16.89 5.40 12.81
N LYS A 265 -17.73 6.44 12.94
CA LYS A 265 -18.01 7.05 14.25
C LYS A 265 -18.55 6.03 15.25
N GLU A 266 -19.38 5.10 14.79
CA GLU A 266 -19.93 4.02 15.62
C GLU A 266 -18.83 3.06 16.10
N GLU A 267 -17.92 2.65 15.22
CA GLU A 267 -16.78 1.80 15.59
C GLU A 267 -15.86 2.50 16.60
N ILE A 268 -15.68 3.82 16.48
CA ILE A 268 -14.91 4.62 17.43
C ILE A 268 -15.59 4.69 18.80
N GLU A 269 -16.91 4.71 18.89
CA GLU A 269 -17.58 4.63 20.20
C GLU A 269 -17.48 3.22 20.78
N VAL A 270 -17.68 2.18 19.97
CA VAL A 270 -17.54 0.79 20.43
C VAL A 270 -16.11 0.50 20.91
N ILE A 271 -15.07 0.99 20.22
CA ILE A 271 -13.69 0.75 20.64
C ILE A 271 -13.38 1.43 21.99
N LYS A 272 -14.01 2.58 22.29
CA LYS A 272 -13.91 3.22 23.61
C LYS A 272 -14.62 2.41 24.68
N GLU A 273 -15.84 1.94 24.41
CA GLU A 273 -16.58 1.05 25.33
C GLU A 273 -15.75 -0.22 25.65
N ILE A 274 -15.17 -0.84 24.61
CA ILE A 274 -14.30 -2.01 24.76
C ILE A 274 -13.09 -1.69 25.65
N ALA A 275 -12.44 -0.53 25.43
CA ALA A 275 -11.32 -0.10 26.25
C ALA A 275 -11.72 0.13 27.71
N GLU A 276 -12.85 0.76 27.97
CA GLU A 276 -13.38 0.97 29.33
C GLU A 276 -13.67 -0.37 30.03
N ILE A 277 -14.29 -1.32 29.31
CA ILE A 277 -14.57 -2.67 29.82
C ILE A 277 -13.27 -3.40 30.17
N LYS A 278 -12.29 -3.44 29.24
CA LYS A 278 -11.01 -4.12 29.47
C LYS A 278 -10.19 -3.47 30.58
N ARG A 279 -10.22 -2.14 30.70
CA ARG A 279 -9.47 -1.39 31.72
C ARG A 279 -9.97 -1.57 33.15
N LYS A 280 -11.23 -2.00 33.33
CA LYS A 280 -11.72 -2.43 34.67
C LYS A 280 -10.93 -3.60 35.22
N ASN A 281 -10.46 -4.50 34.35
CA ASN A 281 -9.69 -5.69 34.72
C ASN A 281 -8.17 -5.48 34.61
N ASN A 282 -7.72 -4.59 33.71
CA ASN A 282 -6.31 -4.24 33.52
C ASN A 282 -6.16 -2.74 33.21
N VAL A 283 -5.82 -1.93 34.21
CA VAL A 283 -5.78 -0.46 34.13
C VAL A 283 -4.88 0.06 33.01
N VAL A 284 -3.80 -0.66 32.67
CA VAL A 284 -2.85 -0.25 31.62
C VAL A 284 -3.18 -0.80 30.22
N TRP A 285 -4.32 -1.48 30.06
CA TRP A 285 -4.70 -2.08 28.78
C TRP A 285 -4.86 -1.04 27.67
N GLY A 286 -4.08 -1.21 26.60
CA GLY A 286 -4.13 -0.35 25.42
C GLY A 286 -3.53 1.05 25.64
N VAL A 287 -2.70 1.21 26.69
CA VAL A 287 -1.81 2.37 26.86
C VAL A 287 -0.59 2.22 25.96
#